data_AF-F2JPY6-F1
#
_entry.id   AF-F2JPY6-F1
#
_cell.length_a   1.000
_cell.length_b   1.000
_cell.length_c   1.000
_cell.angle_alpha   90.00
_cell.angle_beta   90.00
_cell.angle_gamma   90.00
#
_symmetry.space_group_name_H-M   'P 1'
#
loop_
_entity.id
_entity.type
_entity.pdbx_description
1 polymer ?
#
loop_
_entity_poly.entity_id
_entity_poly.type
_entity_poly.pdbx_seq_one_letter_code
_entity_poly.pdbx_strand_id
1 'polypeptide(L)'
;MKKVRRGALIFGIILLSVILAIISHAILPADLNLAELNSLLVKEFGFPVVACLYFLVLYCHCSMSIFRYGKEASLNKWQIGVRFGLAFGLLYQVGMLEITPDLTSFTLEFVKHQFLIGLGDFLPVLILCVLLSLLLERKENNKKCLLPLEKKTVTVIVIAQAFFLERIVGYEIGIVDSAYEACKWPCVFWNVVMGITFGVSYVLLLPIFQQYKNKAIHLMGVAIGLNWLWFNGFIVLVIEGTLGVMLIRGLLDVGVLVLVTFLLEKGYLRDELEIQF
;
A
#
# COMPACT_ATOMS: atom_id res chain seq x y z
N MET A 1 -20.42 27.75 -1.03
CA MET A 1 -20.32 27.25 -2.43
C MET A 1 -18.96 26.67 -2.82
N LYS A 2 -17.81 27.32 -2.54
CA LYS A 2 -16.47 26.79 -2.93
C LYS A 2 -16.12 25.41 -2.32
N LYS A 3 -16.44 25.18 -1.04
CA LYS A 3 -16.18 23.89 -0.36
C LYS A 3 -16.99 22.72 -0.95
N VAL A 4 -18.27 22.94 -1.25
CA VAL A 4 -19.16 21.93 -1.85
C VAL A 4 -18.68 21.51 -3.24
N ARG A 5 -18.28 22.49 -4.08
CA ARG A 5 -17.71 22.22 -5.41
C ARG A 5 -16.42 21.40 -5.33
N ARG A 6 -15.55 21.69 -4.36
CA ARG A 6 -14.30 20.94 -4.15
C ARG A 6 -14.56 19.51 -3.68
N GLY A 7 -15.51 19.33 -2.75
CA GLY A 7 -15.93 17.99 -2.30
C GLY A 7 -16.46 17.13 -3.45
N ALA A 8 -17.33 17.69 -4.28
CA ALA A 8 -17.86 17.01 -5.47
C ALA A 8 -16.75 16.64 -6.46
N LEU A 9 -15.77 17.52 -6.67
CA LEU A 9 -14.63 17.23 -7.55
C LEU A 9 -13.74 16.10 -7.01
N ILE A 10 -13.45 16.09 -5.70
CA ILE A 10 -12.68 15.02 -5.06
C ILE A 10 -13.42 13.68 -5.23
N PHE A 11 -14.72 13.66 -4.96
CA PHE A 11 -15.54 12.47 -5.13
C PHE A 11 -15.57 12.01 -6.59
N GLY A 12 -15.71 12.92 -7.54
CA GLY A 12 -15.65 12.61 -8.97
C GLY A 12 -14.32 12.00 -9.42
N ILE A 13 -13.19 12.48 -8.88
CA ILE A 13 -11.86 11.89 -9.16
C ILE A 13 -11.77 10.48 -8.57
N ILE A 14 -12.26 10.25 -7.35
CA ILE A 14 -12.31 8.91 -6.74
C ILE A 14 -13.13 7.97 -7.62
N LEU A 15 -14.35 8.36 -8.01
CA LEU A 15 -15.21 7.56 -8.88
C LEU A 15 -14.55 7.25 -10.23
N LEU A 16 -13.91 8.25 -10.85
CA LEU A 16 -13.19 8.04 -12.11
C LEU A 16 -12.08 6.99 -11.94
N SER A 17 -11.29 7.07 -10.87
CA SER A 17 -10.24 6.08 -10.60
C SER A 17 -10.81 4.69 -10.32
N VAL A 18 -11.94 4.57 -9.60
CA VAL A 18 -12.63 3.28 -9.41
C VAL A 18 -13.05 2.70 -10.76
N ILE A 19 -13.66 3.51 -11.64
CA ILE A 19 -14.06 3.08 -12.98
C ILE A 19 -12.85 2.59 -13.78
N LEU A 20 -11.73 3.34 -13.73
CA LEU A 20 -10.50 2.93 -14.41
C LEU A 20 -9.99 1.58 -13.89
N ALA A 21 -9.96 1.37 -12.57
CA ALA A 21 -9.54 0.09 -11.99
C ALA A 21 -10.44 -1.07 -12.43
N ILE A 22 -11.76 -0.88 -12.37
CA ILE A 22 -12.72 -1.91 -12.81
C ILE A 22 -12.57 -2.23 -14.30
N ILE A 23 -12.40 -1.21 -15.17
CA ILE A 23 -12.15 -1.41 -16.60
C ILE A 23 -10.83 -2.16 -16.81
N SER A 24 -9.77 -1.81 -16.09
CA SER A 24 -8.50 -2.50 -16.16
C SER A 24 -8.65 -3.98 -15.84
N HIS A 25 -9.36 -4.34 -14.77
CA HIS A 25 -9.61 -5.74 -14.42
C HIS A 25 -10.56 -6.47 -15.37
N ALA A 26 -11.53 -5.76 -15.96
CA ALA A 26 -12.47 -6.35 -16.91
C ALA A 26 -11.84 -6.71 -18.26
N ILE A 27 -10.76 -6.02 -18.66
CA ILE A 27 -10.04 -6.27 -19.92
C ILE A 27 -8.98 -7.37 -19.76
N LEU A 28 -8.47 -7.56 -18.54
CA LEU A 28 -7.49 -8.60 -18.27
C LEU A 28 -8.18 -9.98 -18.26
N PRO A 29 -7.61 -10.99 -18.93
CA PRO A 29 -8.17 -12.33 -18.92
C PRO A 29 -8.17 -12.87 -17.50
N ALA A 30 -9.34 -13.10 -16.93
CA ALA A 30 -9.49 -13.58 -15.56
C ALA A 30 -9.83 -15.08 -15.59
N ASP A 31 -8.87 -15.93 -15.20
CA ASP A 31 -9.15 -17.33 -14.84
C ASP A 31 -9.67 -17.38 -13.39
N LEU A 32 -10.75 -16.64 -13.13
CA LEU A 32 -11.30 -16.49 -11.78
C LEU A 32 -12.43 -17.48 -11.58
N ASN A 33 -12.18 -18.49 -10.75
CA ASN A 33 -13.20 -19.45 -10.38
C ASN A 33 -14.19 -18.81 -9.40
N LEU A 34 -15.30 -18.28 -9.91
CA LEU A 34 -16.32 -17.60 -9.11
C LEU A 34 -16.89 -18.48 -7.98
N ALA A 35 -16.79 -19.81 -8.07
CA ALA A 35 -17.23 -20.72 -7.02
C ALA A 35 -16.40 -20.61 -5.73
N GLU A 36 -15.15 -20.13 -5.82
CA GLU A 36 -14.26 -19.91 -4.68
C GLU A 36 -14.54 -18.59 -3.96
N LEU A 37 -15.21 -17.64 -4.64
CA LEU A 37 -15.62 -16.36 -4.06
C LEU A 37 -16.92 -16.50 -3.28
N ASN A 38 -16.80 -16.97 -2.05
CA ASN A 38 -17.92 -17.46 -1.24
C ASN A 38 -18.23 -16.63 0.01
N SER A 39 -17.68 -15.42 0.16
CA SER A 39 -18.01 -14.58 1.32
C SER A 39 -19.50 -14.22 1.37
N LEU A 40 -19.99 -13.87 2.57
CA LEU A 40 -21.37 -13.40 2.76
C LEU A 40 -21.68 -12.20 1.84
N LEU A 41 -20.76 -11.23 1.71
CA LEU A 41 -20.97 -10.05 0.89
C LEU A 41 -21.05 -10.39 -0.61
N VAL A 42 -20.24 -11.33 -1.08
CA VAL A 42 -20.28 -11.77 -2.48
C VAL A 42 -21.56 -12.57 -2.76
N LYS A 43 -21.99 -13.43 -1.84
CA LYS A 43 -23.25 -14.19 -1.95
C LYS A 43 -24.47 -13.28 -2.04
N GLU A 44 -24.51 -12.20 -1.24
CA GLU A 44 -25.65 -11.29 -1.17
C GLU A 44 -25.66 -10.21 -2.28
N PHE A 45 -24.51 -9.63 -2.62
CA PHE A 45 -24.43 -8.47 -3.53
C PHE A 45 -23.73 -8.76 -4.86
N GLY A 46 -23.05 -9.90 -4.99
CA GLY A 46 -22.22 -10.25 -6.14
C GLY A 46 -20.83 -9.62 -6.10
N PHE A 47 -19.86 -10.34 -6.69
CA PHE A 47 -18.45 -9.93 -6.72
C PHE A 47 -18.22 -8.52 -7.31
N PRO A 48 -18.84 -8.11 -8.44
CA PRO A 48 -18.59 -6.77 -9.00
C PRO A 48 -18.95 -5.63 -8.06
N VAL A 49 -20.02 -5.77 -7.28
CA VAL A 49 -20.46 -4.75 -6.32
C VAL A 49 -19.45 -4.67 -5.16
N VAL A 50 -19.03 -5.81 -4.62
CA VAL A 50 -18.03 -5.89 -3.55
C VAL A 50 -16.69 -5.29 -4.01
N ALA A 51 -16.24 -5.60 -5.23
CA ALA A 51 -15.02 -5.03 -5.80
C ALA A 51 -15.10 -3.50 -5.95
N CYS A 52 -16.24 -2.97 -6.44
CA CYS A 52 -16.45 -1.52 -6.51
C CYS A 52 -16.39 -0.85 -5.14
N LEU A 53 -17.04 -1.44 -4.12
CA LEU A 53 -17.05 -0.93 -2.75
C LEU A 53 -15.63 -0.97 -2.14
N TYR A 54 -14.89 -2.03 -2.40
CA TYR A 54 -13.49 -2.15 -1.98
C TYR A 54 -12.63 -1.02 -2.54
N PHE A 55 -12.65 -0.78 -3.85
CA PHE A 55 -11.86 0.29 -4.46
C PHE A 55 -12.28 1.68 -3.96
N LEU A 56 -13.58 1.90 -3.71
CA LEU A 56 -14.06 3.14 -3.09
C LEU A 56 -13.41 3.38 -1.72
N VAL A 57 -13.40 2.37 -0.84
CA VAL A 57 -12.78 2.48 0.49
C VAL A 57 -11.28 2.72 0.37
N LEU A 58 -10.59 1.94 -0.46
CA LEU A 58 -9.16 2.04 -0.67
C LEU A 58 -8.76 3.44 -1.20
N TYR A 59 -9.48 3.96 -2.19
CA TYR A 59 -9.19 5.27 -2.78
C TYR A 59 -9.65 6.44 -1.92
N CYS A 60 -10.68 6.26 -1.09
CA CYS A 60 -11.00 7.19 -0.01
C CYS A 60 -9.83 7.31 0.98
N HIS A 61 -9.21 6.19 1.36
CA HIS A 61 -8.02 6.22 2.23
C HIS A 61 -6.82 6.93 1.58
N CYS A 62 -6.55 6.68 0.29
CA CYS A 62 -5.54 7.41 -0.47
C CYS A 62 -5.80 8.93 -0.47
N SER A 63 -7.05 9.33 -0.72
CA SER A 63 -7.48 10.72 -0.70
C SER A 63 -7.27 11.36 0.68
N MET A 64 -7.72 10.69 1.74
CA MET A 64 -7.52 11.14 3.12
C MET A 64 -6.05 11.34 3.44
N SER A 65 -5.19 10.39 3.05
CA SER A 65 -3.74 10.48 3.25
C SER A 65 -3.13 11.70 2.57
N ILE A 66 -3.48 11.95 1.31
CA ILE A 66 -2.99 13.12 0.55
C ILE A 66 -3.46 14.42 1.18
N PHE A 67 -4.75 14.56 1.50
CA PHE A 67 -5.27 15.80 2.07
C PHE A 67 -4.86 16.03 3.51
N ARG A 68 -4.57 14.98 4.29
CA ARG A 68 -4.12 15.08 5.67
C ARG A 68 -2.65 15.45 5.77
N TYR A 69 -1.81 14.81 4.96
CA TYR A 69 -0.35 14.90 5.08
C TYR A 69 0.28 15.82 4.03
N GLY A 70 -0.26 15.85 2.80
CA GLY A 70 0.27 16.65 1.70
C GLY A 70 0.12 18.16 1.86
N LYS A 71 -0.88 18.65 2.62
CA LYS A 71 -1.10 20.11 2.81
C LYS A 71 0.04 20.82 3.53
N GLU A 72 0.69 20.11 4.43
CA GLU A 72 1.74 20.65 5.30
C GLU A 72 3.14 20.45 4.69
N ALA A 73 3.25 19.63 3.63
CA ALA A 73 4.51 19.28 2.98
C ALA A 73 5.15 20.47 2.22
N SER A 74 6.49 20.48 2.20
CA SER A 74 7.31 21.48 1.49
C SER A 74 7.50 21.19 -0.01
N LEU A 75 6.91 20.11 -0.51
CA LEU A 75 7.01 19.70 -1.90
C LEU A 75 5.97 20.39 -2.78
N ASN A 76 6.23 20.43 -4.10
CA ASN A 76 5.20 20.88 -5.03
C ASN A 76 4.07 19.83 -5.15
N LYS A 77 2.90 20.27 -5.60
CA LYS A 77 1.69 19.42 -5.69
C LYS A 77 1.93 18.16 -6.49
N TRP A 78 2.61 18.28 -7.63
CA TRP A 78 2.89 17.15 -8.51
C TRP A 78 3.78 16.10 -7.82
N GLN A 79 4.85 16.53 -7.15
CA GLN A 79 5.74 15.66 -6.38
C GLN A 79 5.01 14.92 -5.27
N ILE A 80 4.07 15.58 -4.56
CA ILE A 80 3.24 14.92 -3.53
C ILE A 80 2.42 13.80 -4.16
N GLY A 81 1.72 14.10 -5.26
CA GLY A 81 0.87 13.14 -5.96
C GLY A 81 1.64 11.96 -6.52
N VAL A 82 2.78 12.21 -7.18
CA VAL A 82 3.66 11.15 -7.70
C VAL A 82 4.21 10.29 -6.58
N ARG A 83 4.67 10.88 -5.46
CA ARG A 83 5.23 10.10 -4.33
C ARG A 83 4.19 9.20 -3.66
N PHE A 84 2.98 9.72 -3.39
CA PHE A 84 1.90 8.89 -2.86
C PHE A 84 1.45 7.83 -3.88
N GLY A 85 1.28 8.22 -5.14
CA GLY A 85 0.88 7.31 -6.20
C GLY A 85 1.88 6.19 -6.44
N LEU A 86 3.18 6.48 -6.41
CA LEU A 86 4.23 5.46 -6.48
C LEU A 86 4.23 4.56 -5.24
N ALA A 87 4.12 5.12 -4.03
CA ALA A 87 4.13 4.33 -2.81
C ALA A 87 2.94 3.36 -2.74
N PHE A 88 1.71 3.84 -2.99
CA PHE A 88 0.52 2.98 -3.02
C PHE A 88 0.48 2.05 -4.23
N GLY A 89 0.87 2.55 -5.41
CA GLY A 89 0.92 1.75 -6.62
C GLY A 89 1.88 0.57 -6.48
N LEU A 90 3.12 0.82 -6.03
CA LEU A 90 4.10 -0.26 -5.82
C LEU A 90 3.61 -1.27 -4.79
N LEU A 91 2.92 -0.82 -3.73
CA LEU A 91 2.30 -1.68 -2.75
C LEU A 91 1.30 -2.64 -3.40
N TYR A 92 0.40 -2.13 -4.27
CA TYR A 92 -0.59 -2.96 -4.96
C TYR A 92 0.08 -3.89 -5.97
N GLN A 93 1.02 -3.35 -6.75
CA GLN A 93 1.74 -4.11 -7.78
C GLN A 93 2.46 -5.33 -7.21
N VAL A 94 3.18 -5.14 -6.10
CA VAL A 94 3.93 -6.23 -5.47
C VAL A 94 3.00 -7.08 -4.58
N GLY A 95 2.02 -6.47 -3.93
CA GLY A 95 1.02 -7.18 -3.13
C GLY A 95 0.26 -8.23 -3.94
N MET A 96 -0.10 -7.93 -5.19
CA MET A 96 -0.77 -8.89 -6.09
C MET A 96 0.09 -10.10 -6.46
N LEU A 97 1.41 -10.03 -6.29
CA LEU A 97 2.31 -11.17 -6.55
C LEU A 97 2.39 -12.15 -5.37
N GLU A 98 1.71 -11.88 -4.25
CA GLU A 98 1.70 -12.81 -3.11
C GLU A 98 1.04 -14.13 -3.51
N ILE A 99 1.66 -15.25 -3.12
CA ILE A 99 1.15 -16.58 -3.46
C ILE A 99 0.31 -17.07 -2.29
N THR A 100 -1.01 -17.13 -2.51
CA THR A 100 -1.92 -17.74 -1.54
C THR A 100 -1.94 -19.26 -1.71
N PRO A 101 -2.26 -20.02 -0.66
CA PRO A 101 -2.30 -21.50 -0.68
C PRO A 101 -3.10 -22.10 -1.83
N ASP A 102 -4.12 -21.38 -2.32
CA ASP A 102 -5.00 -21.81 -3.41
C ASP A 102 -4.33 -21.74 -4.81
N LEU A 103 -3.18 -21.06 -4.92
CA LEU A 103 -2.43 -20.86 -6.17
C LEU A 103 -1.15 -21.70 -6.16
N THR A 104 -1.30 -23.03 -6.18
CA THR A 104 -0.19 -23.99 -6.00
C THR A 104 0.80 -24.07 -7.16
N SER A 105 0.59 -23.35 -8.27
CA SER A 105 1.48 -23.39 -9.43
C SER A 105 2.10 -22.02 -9.71
N PHE A 106 3.26 -21.75 -9.11
CA PHE A 106 4.08 -20.58 -9.45
C PHE A 106 4.72 -20.77 -10.84
N THR A 107 4.00 -20.39 -11.88
CA THR A 107 4.43 -20.46 -13.29
C THR A 107 4.74 -19.07 -13.84
N LEU A 108 5.44 -19.00 -14.97
CA LEU A 108 5.69 -17.72 -15.65
C LEU A 108 4.39 -17.04 -16.07
N GLU A 109 3.37 -17.80 -16.50
CA GLU A 109 2.06 -17.26 -16.87
C GLU A 109 1.33 -16.70 -15.66
N PHE A 110 1.41 -17.36 -14.50
CA PHE A 110 0.91 -16.82 -13.24
C PHE A 110 1.56 -15.47 -12.90
N VAL A 111 2.90 -15.39 -12.98
CA VAL A 111 3.62 -14.14 -12.67
C VAL A 111 3.23 -13.02 -13.63
N LYS A 112 3.14 -13.29 -14.94
CA LYS A 112 2.69 -12.30 -15.93
C LYS A 112 1.27 -11.83 -15.63
N HIS A 113 0.37 -12.76 -15.35
CA HIS A 113 -1.03 -12.45 -15.05
C HIS A 113 -1.15 -11.58 -13.79
N GLN A 114 -0.53 -11.97 -12.67
CA GLN A 114 -0.55 -11.19 -11.44
C GLN A 114 0.14 -9.84 -11.59
N PHE A 115 1.21 -9.78 -12.38
CA PHE A 115 1.87 -8.51 -12.69
C PHE A 115 0.92 -7.56 -13.45
N LEU A 116 0.18 -8.06 -14.44
CA LEU A 116 -0.80 -7.28 -15.18
C LEU A 116 -1.98 -6.83 -14.31
N ILE A 117 -2.49 -7.69 -13.44
CA ILE A 117 -3.53 -7.34 -12.46
C ILE A 117 -3.03 -6.23 -11.53
N GLY A 118 -1.81 -6.38 -10.99
CA GLY A 118 -1.17 -5.35 -10.17
C GLY A 118 -1.00 -4.01 -10.90
N LEU A 119 -0.72 -4.02 -12.21
CA LEU A 119 -0.66 -2.80 -13.02
C LEU A 119 -2.03 -2.15 -13.18
N GLY A 120 -3.08 -2.98 -13.26
CA GLY A 120 -4.48 -2.56 -13.24
C GLY A 120 -4.86 -1.78 -11.99
N ASP A 121 -4.20 -2.04 -10.85
CA ASP A 121 -4.38 -1.26 -9.61
C ASP A 121 -3.40 -0.08 -9.49
N PHE A 122 -2.16 -0.27 -9.95
CA PHE A 122 -1.09 0.72 -9.90
C PHE A 122 -1.45 2.00 -10.66
N LEU A 123 -1.91 1.87 -11.91
CA LEU A 123 -2.13 3.04 -12.77
C LEU A 123 -3.29 3.91 -12.28
N PRO A 124 -4.47 3.37 -11.91
CA PRO A 124 -5.56 4.19 -11.40
C PRO A 124 -5.21 4.90 -10.08
N VAL A 125 -4.47 4.27 -9.16
CA VAL A 125 -4.05 4.92 -7.91
C VAL A 125 -3.00 6.01 -8.17
N LEU A 126 -2.10 5.83 -9.13
CA LEU A 126 -1.15 6.88 -9.52
C LEU A 126 -1.87 8.10 -10.09
N ILE A 127 -2.82 7.88 -11.01
CA ILE A 127 -3.66 8.94 -11.59
C ILE A 127 -4.47 9.64 -10.49
N LEU A 128 -5.12 8.86 -9.60
CA LEU A 128 -5.85 9.37 -8.44
C LEU A 128 -4.98 10.33 -7.62
N CYS A 129 -3.80 9.87 -7.22
CA CYS A 129 -2.93 10.62 -6.32
C CYS A 129 -2.43 11.92 -6.95
N VAL A 130 -2.08 11.89 -8.24
CA VAL A 130 -1.67 13.08 -9.00
C VAL A 130 -2.83 14.07 -9.14
N LEU A 131 -4.03 13.62 -9.54
CA LEU A 131 -5.18 14.51 -9.70
C LEU A 131 -5.60 15.15 -8.37
N LEU A 132 -5.63 14.37 -7.29
CA LEU A 132 -5.99 14.89 -5.96
C LEU A 132 -4.94 15.87 -5.43
N SER A 133 -3.66 15.62 -5.65
CA SER A 133 -2.61 16.52 -5.14
C SER A 133 -2.66 17.90 -5.81
N LEU A 134 -3.08 17.98 -7.08
CA LEU A 134 -3.29 19.26 -7.79
C LEU A 134 -4.35 20.13 -7.10
N LEU A 135 -5.31 19.52 -6.40
CA LEU A 135 -6.35 20.20 -5.63
C LEU A 135 -5.91 20.64 -4.23
N LEU A 136 -4.68 20.36 -3.80
CA LEU A 136 -4.20 20.80 -2.49
C LEU A 136 -4.12 22.33 -2.39
N GLU A 137 -4.49 22.87 -1.25
CA GLU A 137 -4.19 24.26 -0.88
C GLU A 137 -2.95 24.18 0.02
N ARG A 138 -1.82 24.68 -0.48
CA ARG A 138 -0.51 24.52 0.16
C ARG A 138 -0.16 25.77 0.96
N LYS A 139 0.44 25.57 2.13
CA LYS A 139 1.20 26.62 2.81
C LYS A 139 2.64 26.56 2.30
N GLU A 140 3.20 27.72 1.95
CA GLU A 140 4.63 27.77 1.63
C GLU A 140 5.42 27.29 2.85
N ASN A 141 6.24 26.27 2.62
CA ASN A 141 7.13 25.72 3.62
C ASN A 141 8.44 25.41 2.92
N ASN A 142 9.52 26.05 3.36
CA ASN A 142 10.83 26.01 2.70
C ASN A 142 11.74 24.89 3.23
N LYS A 143 11.30 24.12 4.22
CA LYS A 143 12.09 23.03 4.80
C LYS A 143 12.05 21.80 3.89
N LYS A 144 13.12 21.58 3.13
CA LYS A 144 13.35 20.32 2.39
C LYS A 144 14.33 19.49 3.21
N CYS A 145 13.94 18.33 3.72
CA CYS A 145 14.91 17.30 4.07
C CYS A 145 14.98 16.26 2.94
N LEU A 146 16.21 16.02 2.51
CA LEU A 146 16.56 14.98 1.57
C LEU A 146 17.60 14.14 2.28
N LEU A 147 17.28 12.88 2.54
CA LEU A 147 18.27 11.96 3.08
C LEU A 147 19.40 11.77 2.05
N PRO A 148 20.67 11.68 2.50
CA PRO A 148 21.78 11.20 1.70
C PRO A 148 21.46 9.83 1.08
N LEU A 149 22.05 9.53 -0.08
CA LEU A 149 21.79 8.26 -0.79
C LEU A 149 22.12 7.04 0.08
N GLU A 150 23.24 7.09 0.80
CA GLU A 150 23.65 6.06 1.75
C GLU A 150 22.56 5.79 2.81
N LYS A 151 22.09 6.84 3.47
CA LYS A 151 21.03 6.76 4.50
C LYS A 151 19.73 6.18 3.93
N LYS A 152 19.37 6.54 2.68
CA LYS A 152 18.21 5.95 1.99
C LYS A 152 18.39 4.45 1.77
N THR A 153 19.53 4.04 1.23
CA THR A 153 19.82 2.62 0.95
C THR A 153 19.81 1.79 2.22
N VAL A 154 20.49 2.25 3.29
CA VAL A 154 20.50 1.56 4.59
C VAL A 154 19.09 1.46 5.16
N THR A 155 18.29 2.52 5.08
CA THR A 155 16.90 2.52 5.54
C THR A 155 16.06 1.46 4.79
N VAL A 156 16.18 1.38 3.47
CA VAL A 156 15.47 0.37 2.66
C VAL A 156 15.88 -1.04 3.08
N ILE A 157 17.19 -1.28 3.22
CA ILE A 157 17.72 -2.60 3.60
C ILE A 157 17.20 -3.02 4.98
N VAL A 158 17.26 -2.13 5.97
CA VAL A 158 16.83 -2.45 7.35
C VAL A 158 15.33 -2.75 7.40
N ILE A 159 14.50 -1.95 6.73
CA ILE A 159 13.04 -2.21 6.65
C ILE A 159 12.77 -3.54 5.93
N ALA A 160 13.47 -3.80 4.82
CA ALA A 160 13.31 -5.04 4.07
C ALA A 160 13.69 -6.28 4.87
N GLN A 161 14.81 -6.21 5.61
CA GLN A 161 15.25 -7.30 6.50
C GLN A 161 14.26 -7.53 7.64
N ALA A 162 13.75 -6.47 8.27
CA ALA A 162 12.77 -6.60 9.35
C ALA A 162 11.48 -7.29 8.88
N PHE A 163 10.93 -6.86 7.74
CA PHE A 163 9.76 -7.49 7.14
C PHE A 163 10.04 -8.96 6.74
N PHE A 164 11.19 -9.21 6.11
CA PHE A 164 11.59 -10.57 5.72
C PHE A 164 11.66 -11.51 6.94
N LEU A 165 12.33 -11.09 8.01
CA LEU A 165 12.47 -11.89 9.23
C LEU A 165 11.12 -12.14 9.90
N GLU A 166 10.26 -11.11 9.97
CA GLU A 166 8.90 -11.25 10.47
C GLU A 166 8.14 -12.33 9.70
N ARG A 167 8.14 -12.28 8.36
CA ARG A 167 7.44 -13.28 7.55
C ARG A 167 8.01 -14.68 7.69
N ILE A 168 9.34 -14.85 7.70
CA ILE A 168 9.95 -16.17 7.89
C ILE A 168 9.58 -16.74 9.26
N VAL A 169 9.69 -15.95 10.33
CA VAL A 169 9.29 -16.40 11.67
C VAL A 169 7.80 -16.72 11.70
N GLY A 170 6.96 -15.87 11.08
CA GLY A 170 5.51 -16.05 10.97
C GLY A 170 5.11 -17.35 10.27
N TYR A 171 5.84 -17.75 9.22
CA TYR A 171 5.64 -19.03 8.53
C TYR A 171 6.01 -20.21 9.44
N GLU A 172 7.19 -20.18 10.06
CA GLU A 172 7.70 -21.30 10.88
C GLU A 172 6.84 -21.56 12.13
N ILE A 173 6.22 -20.51 12.70
CA ILE A 173 5.31 -20.65 13.86
C ILE A 173 3.84 -20.87 13.45
N GLY A 174 3.53 -20.88 12.16
CA GLY A 174 2.18 -21.12 11.63
C GLY A 174 1.18 -19.98 11.88
N ILE A 175 1.65 -18.77 12.21
CA ILE A 175 0.76 -17.60 12.38
C ILE A 175 0.42 -16.97 11.02
N VAL A 176 1.33 -17.06 10.07
CA VAL A 176 1.11 -16.59 8.70
C VAL A 176 0.92 -17.79 7.80
N ASP A 177 -0.32 -18.03 7.38
CA ASP A 177 -0.63 -19.04 6.39
C ASP A 177 -0.45 -18.44 4.98
N SER A 178 0.46 -19.04 4.23
CA SER A 178 0.72 -18.75 2.82
C SER A 178 1.06 -20.07 2.14
N ALA A 179 1.15 -20.10 0.81
CA ALA A 179 1.60 -21.31 0.10
C ALA A 179 3.07 -21.69 0.40
N TYR A 180 3.65 -21.29 1.53
CA TYR A 180 5.07 -21.43 1.88
C TYR A 180 5.56 -22.88 1.79
N GLU A 181 4.79 -23.83 2.32
CA GLU A 181 5.14 -25.26 2.26
C GLU A 181 5.14 -25.78 0.81
N ALA A 182 4.21 -25.31 -0.02
CA ALA A 182 4.10 -25.71 -1.42
C ALA A 182 5.08 -24.96 -2.34
N CYS A 183 5.42 -23.71 -2.02
CA CYS A 183 6.10 -22.74 -2.89
C CYS A 183 7.10 -21.87 -2.09
N LYS A 184 8.01 -22.51 -1.35
CA LYS A 184 8.98 -21.83 -0.47
C LYS A 184 9.79 -20.72 -1.15
N TRP A 185 10.45 -21.03 -2.26
CA TRP A 185 11.34 -20.07 -2.94
C TRP A 185 10.60 -18.85 -3.50
N PRO A 186 9.46 -19.02 -4.20
CA PRO A 186 8.64 -17.89 -4.60
C PRO A 186 8.16 -17.01 -3.42
N CYS A 187 7.75 -17.60 -2.30
CA CYS A 187 7.36 -16.83 -1.10
C CYS A 187 8.54 -16.06 -0.50
N VAL A 188 9.72 -16.68 -0.41
CA VAL A 188 10.96 -16.02 0.04
C VAL A 188 11.30 -14.83 -0.86
N PHE A 189 11.23 -15.01 -2.18
CA PHE A 189 11.50 -13.93 -3.13
C PHE A 189 10.49 -12.79 -2.97
N TRP A 190 9.20 -13.12 -2.87
CA TRP A 190 8.14 -12.13 -2.65
C TRP A 190 8.38 -11.33 -1.35
N ASN A 191 8.73 -12.00 -0.25
CA ASN A 191 9.04 -11.33 1.02
C ASN A 191 10.15 -10.28 0.87
N VAL A 192 11.21 -10.60 0.13
CA VAL A 192 12.32 -9.66 -0.12
C VAL A 192 11.84 -8.47 -0.94
N VAL A 193 11.13 -8.70 -2.05
CA VAL A 193 10.64 -7.63 -2.93
C VAL A 193 9.63 -6.74 -2.19
N MET A 194 8.74 -7.33 -1.39
CA MET A 194 7.76 -6.59 -0.61
C MET A 194 8.41 -5.77 0.50
N GLY A 195 9.40 -6.32 1.21
CA GLY A 195 10.19 -5.59 2.19
C GLY A 195 10.91 -4.37 1.58
N ILE A 196 11.49 -4.53 0.38
CA ILE A 196 12.09 -3.43 -0.38
C ILE A 196 11.02 -2.39 -0.74
N THR A 197 9.83 -2.82 -1.18
CA THR A 197 8.69 -1.92 -1.49
C THR A 197 8.31 -1.06 -0.30
N PHE A 198 8.23 -1.63 0.90
CA PHE A 198 7.97 -0.86 2.13
C PHE A 198 9.09 0.14 2.43
N GLY A 199 10.35 -0.28 2.32
CA GLY A 199 11.49 0.62 2.52
C GLY A 199 11.53 1.78 1.52
N VAL A 200 11.27 1.50 0.23
CA VAL A 200 11.18 2.52 -0.82
C VAL A 200 10.01 3.46 -0.56
N SER A 201 8.86 2.93 -0.16
CA SER A 201 7.69 3.74 0.21
C SER A 201 7.99 4.69 1.36
N TYR A 202 8.72 4.24 2.39
CA TYR A 202 9.19 5.10 3.47
C TYR A 202 10.06 6.25 2.92
N VAL A 203 11.07 5.94 2.10
CA VAL A 203 11.97 6.96 1.53
C VAL A 203 11.23 7.93 0.60
N LEU A 204 10.28 7.44 -0.20
CA LEU A 204 9.46 8.27 -1.09
C LEU A 204 8.58 9.23 -0.31
N LEU A 205 7.97 8.78 0.80
CA LEU A 205 7.03 9.58 1.56
C LEU A 205 7.69 10.42 2.64
N LEU A 206 8.88 10.09 3.14
CA LEU A 206 9.52 10.79 4.26
C LEU A 206 9.51 12.33 4.11
N PRO A 207 9.80 12.93 2.93
CA PRO A 207 9.74 14.38 2.76
C PRO A 207 8.37 15.03 2.99
N ILE A 208 7.28 14.27 2.84
CA ILE A 208 5.91 14.73 3.08
C ILE A 208 5.60 14.75 4.59
N PHE A 209 6.22 13.85 5.35
CA PHE A 209 5.93 13.63 6.76
C PHE A 209 6.90 14.36 7.72
N GLN A 210 7.79 15.19 7.21
CA GLN A 210 8.86 15.82 8.02
C GLN A 210 8.35 16.67 9.19
N GLN A 211 7.27 17.42 9.03
CA GLN A 211 6.74 18.24 10.14
C GLN A 211 6.09 17.43 11.27
N TYR A 212 5.90 16.11 11.11
CA TYR A 212 5.27 15.28 12.13
C TYR A 212 6.31 14.77 13.13
N LYS A 213 5.99 14.82 14.43
CA LYS A 213 6.87 14.32 15.50
C LYS A 213 7.00 12.79 15.48
N ASN A 214 5.89 12.09 15.26
CA ASN A 214 5.82 10.63 15.23
C ASN A 214 5.69 10.14 13.78
N LYS A 215 6.76 10.31 12.99
CA LYS A 215 6.71 10.04 11.54
C LYS A 215 6.47 8.54 11.28
N ALA A 216 7.07 7.65 12.06
CA ALA A 216 6.84 6.21 11.97
C ALA A 216 5.35 5.83 12.04
N ILE A 217 4.61 6.39 13.00
CA ILE A 217 3.18 6.13 13.17
C ILE A 217 2.38 6.71 12.00
N HIS A 218 2.61 7.97 11.63
CA HIS A 218 1.83 8.61 10.57
C HIS A 218 2.12 8.04 9.17
N LEU A 219 3.38 7.74 8.88
CA LEU A 219 3.84 7.26 7.58
C LEU A 219 3.61 5.74 7.48
N MET A 220 4.27 4.94 8.32
CA MET A 220 4.24 3.48 8.20
C MET A 220 3.01 2.86 8.85
N GLY A 221 2.48 3.45 9.93
CA GLY A 221 1.27 2.95 10.58
C GLY A 221 -0.01 3.36 9.84
N VAL A 222 -0.19 4.67 9.66
CA VAL A 222 -1.44 5.22 9.12
C VAL A 222 -1.44 5.22 7.59
N ALA A 223 -0.50 5.91 6.95
CA ALA A 223 -0.57 6.08 5.50
C ALA A 223 -0.30 4.78 4.74
N ILE A 224 0.80 4.09 5.03
CA ILE A 224 1.15 2.82 4.39
C ILE A 224 0.42 1.65 5.07
N GLY A 225 0.47 1.57 6.39
CA GLY A 225 -0.04 0.41 7.12
C GLY A 225 -1.54 0.20 7.00
N LEU A 226 -2.37 1.24 7.22
CA LEU A 226 -3.82 1.09 7.00
C LEU A 226 -4.14 0.83 5.53
N ASN A 227 -3.35 1.36 4.59
CA ASN A 227 -3.54 1.08 3.17
C ASN A 227 -3.26 -0.39 2.86
N TRP A 228 -2.18 -0.95 3.44
CA TRP A 228 -1.86 -2.36 3.37
C TRP A 228 -2.93 -3.25 4.01
N LEU A 229 -3.48 -2.85 5.16
CA LEU A 229 -4.60 -3.56 5.79
C LEU A 229 -5.84 -3.57 4.90
N TRP A 230 -6.20 -2.44 4.27
CA TRP A 230 -7.31 -2.40 3.32
C TRP A 230 -7.05 -3.30 2.12
N PHE A 231 -5.84 -3.26 1.56
CA PHE A 231 -5.44 -4.11 0.45
C PHE A 231 -5.60 -5.60 0.78
N ASN A 232 -5.06 -6.05 1.91
CA ASN A 232 -5.23 -7.44 2.38
C ASN A 232 -6.68 -7.77 2.75
N GLY A 233 -7.40 -6.78 3.25
CA GLY A 233 -8.82 -6.88 3.58
C GLY A 233 -9.69 -7.23 2.38
N PHE A 234 -9.22 -7.06 1.14
CA PHE A 234 -9.95 -7.51 -0.04
C PHE A 234 -10.27 -9.00 0.02
N ILE A 235 -9.30 -9.84 0.39
CA ILE A 235 -9.50 -11.30 0.48
C ILE A 235 -10.61 -11.64 1.47
N VAL A 236 -10.66 -10.93 2.60
CA VAL A 236 -11.72 -11.07 3.61
C VAL A 236 -13.10 -10.73 3.05
N LEU A 237 -13.17 -9.74 2.16
CA LEU A 237 -14.43 -9.33 1.54
C LEU A 237 -14.94 -10.36 0.52
N VAL A 238 -14.08 -11.24 -0.02
CA VAL A 238 -14.45 -12.13 -1.13
C VAL A 238 -14.37 -13.63 -0.81
N ILE A 239 -13.57 -14.04 0.19
CA ILE A 239 -13.40 -15.42 0.62
C ILE A 239 -13.78 -15.57 2.10
N GLU A 240 -14.70 -16.49 2.38
CA GLU A 240 -15.18 -16.82 3.72
C GLU A 240 -14.07 -17.46 4.58
N GLY A 241 -14.07 -17.18 5.90
CA GLY A 241 -13.13 -17.80 6.84
C GLY A 241 -11.72 -17.18 6.89
N THR A 242 -11.41 -16.20 6.04
CA THR A 242 -10.06 -15.61 5.95
C THR A 242 -9.82 -14.41 6.89
N LEU A 243 -10.87 -13.88 7.54
CA LEU A 243 -10.81 -12.67 8.38
C LEU A 243 -9.68 -12.71 9.42
N GLY A 244 -9.63 -13.76 10.23
CA GLY A 244 -8.67 -13.86 11.33
C GLY A 244 -7.22 -13.88 10.84
N VAL A 245 -6.94 -14.73 9.85
CA VAL A 245 -5.60 -14.89 9.27
C VAL A 245 -5.12 -13.59 8.62
N MET A 246 -5.96 -12.99 7.77
CA MET A 246 -5.60 -11.77 7.05
C MET A 246 -5.41 -10.56 7.99
N LEU A 247 -6.24 -10.44 9.03
CA LEU A 247 -6.09 -9.37 10.02
C LEU A 247 -4.83 -9.54 10.87
N ILE A 248 -4.58 -10.72 11.42
CA ILE A 248 -3.38 -10.96 12.24
C ILE A 248 -2.12 -10.69 11.42
N ARG A 249 -2.06 -11.27 10.21
CA ARG A 249 -0.96 -11.06 9.26
C ARG A 249 -0.73 -9.58 8.97
N GLY A 250 -1.76 -8.87 8.55
CA GLY A 250 -1.63 -7.45 8.23
C GLY A 250 -1.25 -6.59 9.44
N LEU A 251 -1.77 -6.89 10.63
CA LEU A 251 -1.43 -6.17 11.86
C LEU A 251 0.02 -6.42 12.29
N LEU A 252 0.52 -7.64 12.13
CA LEU A 252 1.93 -7.97 12.38
C LEU A 252 2.85 -7.20 11.45
N ASP A 253 2.57 -7.21 10.14
CA ASP A 253 3.32 -6.44 9.15
C ASP A 253 3.41 -4.97 9.57
N VAL A 254 2.26 -4.35 9.86
CA VAL A 254 2.19 -2.94 10.24
C VAL A 254 2.92 -2.68 11.57
N GLY A 255 2.77 -3.57 12.55
CA GLY A 255 3.44 -3.47 13.84
C GLY A 255 4.96 -3.47 13.71
N VAL A 256 5.52 -4.40 12.94
CA VAL A 256 6.97 -4.49 12.69
C VAL A 256 7.46 -3.28 11.89
N LEU A 257 6.74 -2.86 10.85
CA LEU A 257 7.11 -1.69 10.05
C LEU A 257 7.13 -0.40 10.89
N VAL A 258 6.15 -0.21 11.78
CA VAL A 258 6.13 0.94 12.70
C VAL A 258 7.29 0.86 13.69
N LEU A 259 7.54 -0.31 14.29
CA LEU A 259 8.61 -0.50 15.26
C LEU A 259 9.99 -0.24 14.67
N VAL A 260 10.32 -0.88 13.54
CA VAL A 260 11.64 -0.72 12.91
C VAL A 260 11.87 0.72 12.45
N THR A 261 10.82 1.36 11.94
CA THR A 261 10.90 2.76 11.49
C THR A 261 11.09 3.70 12.67
N PHE A 262 10.40 3.46 13.79
CA PHE A 262 10.58 4.22 15.02
C PHE A 262 12.02 4.10 15.55
N LEU A 263 12.61 2.91 15.54
CA LEU A 263 14.00 2.69 15.94
C LEU A 263 14.98 3.41 14.99
N LEU A 264 14.75 3.36 13.68
CA LEU A 264 15.55 4.09 12.69
C LEU A 264 15.48 5.60 12.91
N GLU A 265 14.30 6.15 13.17
CA GLU A 265 14.09 7.59 13.45
C GLU A 265 14.77 8.05 14.73
N LYS A 266 14.78 7.22 15.78
CA LYS A 266 15.39 7.55 17.08
C LYS A 266 16.89 7.33 17.16
N GLY A 267 17.40 6.38 16.37
CA GLY A 267 18.83 6.06 16.32
C GLY A 267 19.49 6.64 15.09
N TYR A 268 19.42 5.90 13.98
CA TYR A 268 20.29 6.09 12.81
C TYR A 268 20.00 7.36 11.98
N LEU A 269 18.76 7.85 12.00
CA LEU A 269 18.31 9.02 11.24
C LEU A 269 18.12 10.26 12.13
N ARG A 270 18.51 10.18 13.40
CA ARG A 270 18.19 11.21 14.39
C ARG A 270 18.73 12.58 13.97
N ASP A 271 20.00 12.65 13.61
CA ASP A 271 20.67 13.91 13.28
C ASP A 271 20.03 14.56 12.05
N GLU A 272 19.73 13.78 11.02
CA GLU A 272 19.11 14.30 9.79
C GLU A 272 17.66 14.77 9.98
N LEU A 273 16.99 14.25 11.01
CA LEU A 273 15.60 14.59 11.34
C LEU A 273 15.49 15.71 12.39
N GLU A 274 16.49 15.88 13.26
CA GLU A 274 16.53 16.91 14.31
C GLU A 274 17.14 18.24 13.85
N ILE A 275 18.08 18.23 12.88
CA ILE A 275 18.74 19.45 12.34
C ILE A 275 17.75 20.45 11.69
N GLN A 276 16.47 20.10 11.54
CA GLN A 276 15.48 20.92 10.84
C GLN A 276 14.44 21.59 11.74
N PHE A 277 14.58 21.64 13.07
CA PHE A 277 13.69 22.42 13.93
C PHE A 277 14.18 23.83 14.18
#